data_AF-A0A0R1W0F7-F1
#
_entry.id   AF-A0A0R1W0F7-F1
#
_cell.length_a   1.000
_cell.length_b   1.000
_cell.length_c   1.000
_cell.angle_alpha   90.00
_cell.angle_beta   90.00
_cell.angle_gamma   90.00
#
_symmetry.space_group_name_H-M   'P 1'
#
loop_
_entity.id
_entity.type
_entity.pdbx_description
1 polymer ?
#
loop_
_entity_poly.entity_id
_entity_poly.type
_entity_poly.pdbx_seq_one_letter_code
_entity_poly.pdbx_strand_id
1 'polypeptide(L)'
;MNAVFQKVLDEEAIDTNSLYEHPFKLLAQIKSSELKDIIQFQSHDDQFISAFFNFFVEQLINRRQEISELDKCFFVGRVKAIPQWIQRTNQKFNIFSDYDELDRIFSIGVEALR
;
A
#
# COMPACT_ATOMS: atom_id res chain seq x y z
N MET A 1 -17.89 -3.54 -3.71
CA MET A 1 -16.53 -3.27 -3.19
C MET A 1 -15.84 -2.13 -3.93
N ASN A 2 -15.78 -2.11 -5.28
CA ASN A 2 -15.19 -0.98 -6.05
C ASN A 2 -15.79 0.40 -5.77
N ALA A 3 -17.11 0.52 -5.56
CA ALA A 3 -17.76 1.81 -5.35
C ALA A 3 -17.33 2.50 -4.04
N VAL A 4 -17.03 1.73 -2.98
CA VAL A 4 -16.64 2.28 -1.68
C VAL A 4 -15.22 2.85 -1.75
N PHE A 5 -14.30 2.15 -2.39
CA PHE A 5 -12.94 2.65 -2.57
C PHE A 5 -12.86 3.84 -3.51
N GLN A 6 -13.63 3.83 -4.60
CA GLN A 6 -13.69 4.98 -5.49
C GLN A 6 -14.23 6.22 -4.76
N LYS A 7 -15.28 6.05 -3.96
CA LYS A 7 -15.83 7.09 -3.09
C LYS A 7 -14.78 7.63 -2.11
N VAL A 8 -14.01 6.77 -1.45
CA VAL A 8 -12.92 7.20 -0.54
C VAL A 8 -11.84 8.01 -1.27
N LEU A 9 -11.41 7.57 -2.46
CA LEU A 9 -10.42 8.31 -3.24
C LEU A 9 -10.93 9.69 -3.68
N ASP A 10 -12.20 9.76 -4.08
CA ASP A 10 -12.83 10.98 -4.59
C ASP A 10 -13.19 11.97 -3.47
N GLU A 11 -13.63 11.47 -2.30
CA GLU A 11 -14.02 12.30 -1.15
C GLU A 11 -12.83 12.82 -0.35
N GLU A 12 -11.74 12.04 -0.24
CA GLU A 12 -10.55 12.44 0.54
C GLU A 12 -9.47 13.12 -0.30
N ALA A 13 -9.70 13.32 -1.61
CA ALA A 13 -8.76 13.95 -2.54
C ALA A 13 -7.33 13.37 -2.43
N ILE A 14 -7.23 12.05 -2.25
CA ILE A 14 -5.96 11.36 -2.01
C ILE A 14 -5.09 11.48 -3.25
N ASP A 15 -3.93 12.13 -3.12
CA ASP A 15 -2.98 12.31 -4.21
C ASP A 15 -2.24 11.00 -4.51
N THR A 16 -2.75 10.28 -5.50
CA THR A 16 -2.18 9.02 -5.98
C THR A 16 -0.91 9.19 -6.83
N ASN A 17 -0.42 10.42 -7.05
CA ASN A 17 0.84 10.67 -7.77
C ASN A 17 2.07 10.20 -7.00
N SER A 18 2.01 10.26 -5.68
CA SER A 18 3.10 9.81 -4.81
C SER A 18 3.12 8.28 -4.57
N LEU A 19 2.20 7.50 -5.15
CA LEU A 19 2.07 6.06 -4.88
C LEU A 19 3.40 5.29 -5.08
N TYR A 20 4.17 5.67 -6.09
CA TYR A 20 5.44 4.99 -6.42
C TYR A 20 6.58 5.36 -5.48
N GLU A 21 6.43 6.43 -4.72
CA GLU A 21 7.43 6.97 -3.79
C GLU A 21 7.07 6.64 -2.35
N HIS A 22 5.78 6.73 -2.02
CA HIS A 22 5.23 6.64 -0.68
C HIS A 22 3.98 5.73 -0.58
N PRO A 23 4.10 4.42 -0.95
CA PRO A 23 2.96 3.51 -0.94
C PRO A 23 2.30 3.34 0.44
N PHE A 24 3.07 3.28 1.52
CA PHE A 24 2.55 3.07 2.88
C PHE A 24 1.87 4.32 3.43
N LYS A 25 2.36 5.52 3.11
CA LYS A 25 1.68 6.76 3.47
C LYS A 25 0.32 6.89 2.80
N LEU A 26 0.23 6.51 1.52
CA LEU A 26 -1.03 6.48 0.78
C LEU A 26 -2.03 5.51 1.41
N LEU A 27 -1.56 4.34 1.87
CA LEU A 27 -2.37 3.36 2.59
C LEU A 27 -2.85 3.86 3.95
N ALA A 28 -2.01 4.60 4.67
CA ALA A 28 -2.36 5.20 5.94
C ALA A 28 -3.40 6.32 5.79
N GLN A 29 -3.38 7.07 4.69
CA GLN A 29 -4.41 8.07 4.38
C GLN A 29 -5.79 7.42 4.15
N ILE A 30 -5.86 6.24 3.56
CA ILE A 30 -7.16 5.56 3.38
C ILE A 30 -7.75 5.07 4.70
N LYS A 31 -6.90 4.82 5.70
CA LYS A 31 -7.33 4.51 7.06
C LYS A 31 -7.99 5.71 7.77
N SER A 32 -7.96 6.94 7.25
CA SER A 32 -8.78 8.04 7.79
C SER A 32 -10.23 8.05 7.30
N SER A 33 -10.58 7.21 6.33
CA SER A 33 -11.91 7.17 5.71
C SER A 33 -12.95 6.32 6.45
N GLU A 34 -14.17 6.24 5.91
CA GLU A 34 -15.27 5.35 6.37
C GLU A 34 -14.84 3.88 6.56
N LEU A 35 -13.68 3.47 6.02
CA LEU A 35 -13.11 2.13 6.16
C LEU A 35 -12.21 1.92 7.38
N LYS A 36 -11.94 2.98 8.17
CA LYS A 36 -11.01 2.97 9.30
C LYS A 36 -11.24 1.82 10.28
N ASP A 37 -12.47 1.66 10.74
CA ASP A 37 -12.81 0.69 11.79
C ASP A 37 -12.66 -0.75 11.30
N ILE A 38 -13.01 -1.00 10.02
CA ILE A 38 -12.83 -2.30 9.36
C ILE A 38 -11.33 -2.61 9.21
N ILE A 39 -10.55 -1.63 8.74
CA ILE A 39 -9.10 -1.78 8.55
C ILE A 39 -8.41 -1.99 9.91
N GLN A 40 -8.80 -1.27 10.96
CA GLN A 40 -8.26 -1.46 12.30
C GLN A 40 -8.58 -2.84 12.86
N PHE A 41 -9.83 -3.29 12.72
CA PHE A 41 -10.26 -4.61 13.20
C PHE A 41 -9.49 -5.74 12.49
N GLN A 42 -9.29 -5.63 11.18
CA GLN A 42 -8.62 -6.65 10.37
C GLN A 42 -7.11 -6.45 10.23
N SER A 43 -6.52 -5.45 10.90
CA SER A 43 -5.09 -5.09 10.76
C SER A 43 -4.11 -6.15 11.26
N HIS A 44 -4.60 -7.21 11.91
CA HIS A 44 -3.81 -8.35 12.39
C HIS A 44 -4.05 -9.62 11.54
N ASP A 45 -4.94 -9.55 10.54
CA ASP A 45 -5.19 -10.65 9.62
C ASP A 45 -4.29 -10.50 8.39
N ASP A 46 -3.30 -11.38 8.28
CA ASP A 46 -2.32 -11.38 7.19
C ASP A 46 -2.94 -11.59 5.81
N GLN A 47 -4.04 -12.34 5.72
CA GLN A 47 -4.77 -12.56 4.47
C GLN A 47 -5.52 -11.29 4.08
N PHE A 48 -6.17 -10.63 5.04
CA PHE A 48 -6.81 -9.35 4.82
C PHE A 48 -5.80 -8.30 4.37
N ILE A 49 -4.68 -8.15 5.09
CA ILE A 49 -3.62 -7.22 4.74
C ILE A 49 -3.15 -7.48 3.30
N SER A 50 -2.78 -8.71 2.97
CA SER A 50 -2.34 -9.05 1.62
C SER A 50 -3.39 -8.76 0.54
N ALA A 51 -4.66 -9.09 0.80
CA ALA A 51 -5.76 -8.85 -0.13
C ALA A 51 -6.07 -7.35 -0.30
N PHE A 52 -6.03 -6.59 0.79
CA PHE A 52 -6.21 -5.14 0.81
C PHE A 52 -5.09 -4.45 0.02
N PHE A 53 -3.84 -4.84 0.25
CA PHE A 53 -2.69 -4.34 -0.52
C PHE A 53 -2.83 -4.68 -2.01
N ASN A 54 -3.17 -5.92 -2.36
CA ASN A 54 -3.37 -6.31 -3.75
C ASN A 54 -4.43 -5.48 -4.42
N PHE A 55 -5.60 -5.42 -3.80
CA PHE A 55 -6.74 -4.67 -4.32
C PHE A 55 -6.37 -3.20 -4.50
N PHE A 56 -5.71 -2.60 -3.51
CA PHE A 56 -5.32 -1.20 -3.54
C PHE A 56 -4.33 -0.88 -4.66
N VAL A 57 -3.27 -1.68 -4.72
CA VAL A 57 -2.20 -1.55 -5.71
C VAL A 57 -2.77 -1.78 -7.10
N GLU A 58 -3.58 -2.82 -7.32
CA GLU A 58 -4.23 -3.08 -8.61
C GLU A 58 -5.19 -1.95 -9.02
N GLN A 59 -6.01 -1.45 -8.10
CA GLN A 59 -6.96 -0.39 -8.43
C GLN A 59 -6.30 0.94 -8.80
N LEU A 60 -5.16 1.28 -8.19
CA LEU A 60 -4.46 2.53 -8.49
C LEU A 60 -3.47 2.39 -9.65
N ILE A 61 -2.78 1.26 -9.75
CA ILE A 61 -1.73 1.07 -10.76
C ILE A 61 -2.30 0.70 -12.11
N ASN A 62 -3.38 -0.09 -12.16
CA ASN A 62 -3.98 -0.45 -13.45
C ASN A 62 -4.58 0.76 -14.17
N ARG A 63 -4.77 1.89 -13.49
CA ARG A 63 -5.19 3.16 -14.08
C ARG A 63 -4.06 3.93 -14.77
N ARG A 64 -2.81 3.62 -14.44
CA ARG A 64 -1.62 4.26 -15.03
C ARG A 64 -1.19 3.53 -16.28
N GLN A 65 -1.64 4.03 -17.43
CA GLN A 65 -1.28 3.49 -18.74
C GLN A 65 0.15 3.85 -19.16
N GLU A 66 0.75 4.85 -18.52
CA GLU A 66 2.11 5.33 -18.79
C GLU A 66 3.21 4.41 -18.25
N ILE A 67 2.87 3.40 -17.45
CA ILE A 67 3.81 2.50 -16.78
C ILE A 67 3.72 1.11 -17.41
N SER A 68 4.88 0.48 -17.67
CA SER A 68 4.93 -0.86 -18.27
C SER A 68 4.37 -1.93 -17.32
N GLU A 69 3.73 -2.97 -17.86
CA GLU A 69 3.19 -4.07 -17.05
C GLU A 69 4.26 -4.75 -16.18
N LEU A 70 5.51 -4.78 -16.64
CA LEU A 70 6.63 -5.31 -15.88
C LEU A 70 6.93 -4.43 -14.65
N ASP A 71 6.97 -3.11 -14.81
CA ASP A 71 7.22 -2.18 -13.71
C ASP A 71 6.08 -2.21 -12.67
N LYS A 72 4.84 -2.37 -13.13
CA LYS A 72 3.67 -2.60 -12.27
C LYS A 72 3.86 -3.85 -11.41
N CYS A 73 4.28 -4.95 -12.03
CA CYS A 73 4.57 -6.21 -11.33
C CYS A 73 5.69 -6.04 -10.28
N PHE A 74 6.79 -5.37 -10.63
CA PHE A 74 7.89 -5.11 -9.70
C PHE A 74 7.47 -4.21 -8.53
N PHE A 75 6.64 -3.20 -8.79
CA PHE A 75 6.09 -2.38 -7.73
C PHE A 75 5.25 -3.22 -6.74
N VAL A 76 4.28 -3.99 -7.24
CA VAL A 76 3.43 -4.86 -6.41
C VAL A 76 4.30 -5.81 -5.57
N GLY A 77 5.30 -6.42 -6.18
CA GLY A 77 6.23 -7.33 -5.51
C GLY A 77 6.99 -6.65 -4.37
N ARG A 78 7.53 -5.45 -4.59
CA ARG A 78 8.27 -4.68 -3.57
C ARG A 78 7.39 -4.27 -2.40
N VAL A 79 6.17 -3.80 -2.67
CA VAL A 79 5.22 -3.44 -1.62
C VAL A 79 4.89 -4.66 -0.75
N LYS A 80 4.67 -5.85 -1.35
CA LYS A 80 4.43 -7.11 -0.62
C LYS A 80 5.62 -7.61 0.18
N ALA A 81 6.84 -7.35 -0.28
CA ALA A 81 8.04 -7.84 0.37
C ALA A 81 8.21 -7.26 1.79
N ILE A 82 7.71 -6.05 2.04
CA ILE A 82 7.86 -5.37 3.34
C ILE A 82 7.00 -6.03 4.43
N PRO A 83 5.67 -6.21 4.28
CA PRO A 83 4.88 -6.98 5.25
C PRO A 83 5.44 -8.39 5.47
N GLN A 84 5.88 -9.06 4.40
CA GLN A 84 6.49 -10.37 4.49
C GLN A 84 7.79 -10.37 5.30
N TRP A 85 8.64 -9.35 5.13
CA TRP A 85 9.87 -9.17 5.91
C TRP A 85 9.58 -8.89 7.39
N ILE A 86 8.60 -8.03 7.69
CA ILE A 86 8.14 -7.73 9.05
C ILE A 86 7.75 -9.02 9.76
N GLN A 87 6.90 -9.84 9.13
CA GLN A 87 6.45 -11.12 9.66
C GLN A 87 7.60 -12.10 9.85
N ARG A 88 8.43 -12.30 8.82
CA ARG A 88 9.53 -13.28 8.87
C ARG A 88 10.58 -12.97 9.93
N THR A 89 10.77 -11.70 10.25
CA THR A 89 11.80 -11.24 11.19
C THR A 89 11.25 -10.74 12.51
N ASN A 90 9.92 -10.85 12.72
CA ASN A 90 9.22 -10.35 13.91
C ASN A 90 9.53 -8.87 14.22
N GLN A 91 9.60 -8.02 13.19
CA GLN A 91 9.71 -6.58 13.42
C GLN A 91 8.44 -6.05 14.08
N LYS A 92 8.57 -4.96 14.84
CA LYS A 92 7.44 -4.31 15.52
C LYS A 92 6.72 -3.27 14.67
N PHE A 93 6.96 -3.26 13.35
CA PHE A 93 6.37 -2.29 12.46
C PHE A 93 4.88 -2.55 12.25
N ASN A 94 4.10 -1.49 12.32
CA ASN A 94 2.71 -1.46 11.93
C ASN A 94 2.57 -0.71 10.61
N ILE A 95 2.10 -1.42 9.58
CA ILE A 95 1.96 -0.91 8.20
C ILE A 95 1.01 0.27 8.03
N PHE A 96 0.26 0.61 9.07
CA PHE A 96 -0.71 1.69 9.08
C PHE A 96 -0.34 2.86 9.99
N SER A 97 0.69 2.75 10.83
CA SER A 97 1.18 3.86 11.67
C SER A 97 2.63 4.22 11.41
N ASP A 98 3.45 3.26 10.99
CA ASP A 98 4.89 3.45 10.80
C ASP A 98 5.21 3.74 9.33
N TYR A 99 4.26 4.33 8.60
CA TYR A 99 4.27 4.45 7.15
C TYR A 99 5.47 5.25 6.62
N ASP A 100 5.91 6.33 7.29
CA ASP A 100 7.06 7.12 6.84
C ASP A 100 8.35 6.28 6.84
N GLU A 101 8.53 5.41 7.85
CA GLU A 101 9.69 4.53 7.95
C GLU A 101 9.60 3.36 6.96
N LEU A 102 8.40 2.83 6.73
CA LEU A 102 8.18 1.78 5.74
C LEU A 102 8.36 2.27 4.31
N ASP A 103 7.98 3.51 4.01
CA ASP A 103 8.27 4.18 2.74
C ASP A 103 9.78 4.39 2.56
N ARG A 104 10.51 4.78 3.62
CA ARG A 104 11.97 4.86 3.59
C ARG A 104 12.62 3.50 3.26
N ILE A 105 12.16 2.43 3.91
CA ILE A 105 12.63 1.06 3.64
C ILE A 105 12.30 0.63 2.21
N PHE A 106 11.10 0.98 1.72
CA PHE A 106 10.70 0.75 0.35
C PHE A 106 11.66 1.43 -0.64
N SER A 107 12.00 2.71 -0.42
CA SER A 107 12.95 3.45 -1.27
C SER A 107 14.34 2.81 -1.32
N ILE A 108 14.88 2.36 -0.18
CA ILE A 108 16.18 1.66 -0.13
C ILE A 108 16.17 0.41 -1.02
N GLY A 109 15.07 -0.35 -0.99
CA GLY A 109 14.91 -1.54 -1.84
C GLY A 109 14.88 -1.21 -3.34
N VAL A 110 14.48 0.00 -3.73
CA VAL A 110 14.51 0.48 -5.12
C VAL A 110 15.92 0.77 -5.58
N GLU A 111 16.71 1.43 -4.74
CA GLU A 111 18.10 1.81 -5.06
C GLU A 111 19.00 0.59 -5.20
N ALA A 112 18.78 -0.47 -4.42
CA ALA A 112 19.55 -1.71 -4.50
C ALA A 112 19.34 -2.53 -5.79
N LEU A 113 18.31 -2.23 -6.57
CA LEU A 113 17.99 -2.90 -7.84
C LEU A 113 18.51 -2.15 -9.07
N ARG A 114 19.15 -1.00 -8.89
CA ARG A 114 19.79 -0.19 -9.94
C ARG A 114 21.29 -0.44 -9.97
#